data_AF-A0A420DNP6-F1
#
_entry.id   AF-A0A420DNP6-F1
#
_cell.length_a   1.000
_cell.length_b   1.000
_cell.length_c   1.000
_cell.angle_alpha   90.00
_cell.angle_beta   90.00
_cell.angle_gamma   90.00
#
_symmetry.space_group_name_H-M   'P 1'
#
loop_
_entity.id
_entity.type
_entity.pdbx_description
1 polymer ?
#
loop_
_entity_poly.entity_id
_entity_poly.type
_entity_poly.pdbx_seq_one_letter_code
_entity_poly.pdbx_strand_id
1 'polypeptide(L)'
;MYHRSAPFACAAAAQGLGRAGVFEMKKILSVAILAIASGVGTAQADVPIGLWQSNPDNMGIVLHVRTRACGRAICGQVERVKDRRGYDAPSRSVGHRVLINLVPDEEGMFSGDVWEPASNKLLRARMKVEGNLMRFENCNGMECSKVTWRRVR
;
A
#
# COMPACT_ATOMS: atom_id res chain seq x y z
N MET A 1 12.08 12.66 52.90
CA MET A 1 11.06 13.39 52.13
C MET A 1 10.23 12.36 51.38
N TYR A 2 8.91 12.32 51.65
CA TYR A 2 7.75 11.97 50.79
C TYR A 2 7.96 11.04 49.55
N HIS A 3 7.12 10.06 49.18
CA HIS A 3 5.88 9.45 49.69
C HIS A 3 5.43 8.31 48.73
N ARG A 4 4.73 7.28 49.25
CA ARG A 4 3.58 6.51 48.67
C ARG A 4 3.80 5.69 47.35
N SER A 5 3.18 4.53 47.08
CA SER A 5 1.83 4.01 47.43
C SER A 5 1.77 2.49 47.19
N ALA A 6 0.98 1.77 48.00
CA ALA A 6 0.59 0.35 47.81
C ALA A 6 -0.46 0.16 46.69
N PRO A 7 -0.79 -1.10 46.32
CA PRO A 7 -2.16 -1.54 46.63
C PRO A 7 -2.29 -2.96 47.19
N PHE A 8 -3.42 -3.11 47.88
CA PHE A 8 -3.92 -4.25 48.65
C PHE A 8 -4.31 -5.46 47.81
N ALA A 9 -4.07 -6.65 48.39
CA ALA A 9 -4.66 -7.91 48.00
C ALA A 9 -6.12 -8.01 48.44
N CYS A 10 -6.96 -8.71 47.66
CA CYS A 10 -8.18 -9.32 48.17
C CYS A 10 -8.34 -10.72 47.54
N ALA A 11 -8.35 -11.73 48.39
CA ALA A 11 -8.48 -13.14 48.06
C ALA A 11 -9.96 -13.50 47.83
N ALA A 12 -10.23 -14.40 46.89
CA ALA A 12 -11.53 -15.04 46.73
C ALA A 12 -11.41 -16.55 47.00
N ALA A 13 -12.17 -17.01 47.99
CA ALA A 13 -12.30 -18.40 48.39
C ALA A 13 -13.16 -19.18 47.38
N ALA A 14 -12.79 -20.43 47.11
CA ALA A 14 -13.64 -21.40 46.41
C ALA A 14 -14.06 -22.50 47.40
N GLN A 15 -15.35 -22.57 47.69
CA GLN A 15 -16.00 -23.66 48.41
C GLN A 15 -16.43 -24.73 47.39
N GLY A 16 -16.21 -26.00 47.72
CA GLY A 16 -16.69 -27.14 46.95
C GLY A 16 -18.11 -27.55 47.31
N LEU A 17 -18.82 -28.13 46.34
CA LEU A 17 -19.96 -29.04 46.44
C LEU A 17 -19.95 -29.78 45.08
N GLY A 18 -19.93 -31.11 44.98
CA GLY A 18 -21.05 -31.98 45.29
C GLY A 18 -21.48 -32.71 44.00
N ARG A 19 -21.31 -34.04 44.01
CA ARG A 19 -21.65 -35.08 43.02
C ARG A 19 -22.80 -34.81 42.02
N ALA A 20 -22.59 -35.27 40.78
CA ALA A 20 -23.62 -35.89 39.92
C ALA A 20 -22.90 -36.99 39.10
N GLY A 21 -23.30 -38.27 39.10
CA GLY A 21 -24.63 -38.72 38.73
C GLY A 21 -24.59 -39.07 37.24
N VAL A 22 -24.11 -40.27 36.91
CA VAL A 22 -24.11 -40.81 35.54
C VAL A 22 -25.57 -41.09 35.16
N PHE A 23 -26.09 -40.41 34.13
CA PHE A 23 -27.28 -40.87 33.43
C PHE A 23 -27.21 -40.54 31.95
N GLU A 24 -27.65 -41.54 31.19
CA GLU A 24 -27.48 -41.80 29.78
C GLU A 24 -28.09 -40.75 28.82
N MET A 25 -27.61 -40.83 27.58
CA MET A 25 -27.74 -39.95 26.44
C MET A 25 -29.19 -39.86 25.91
N LYS A 26 -29.76 -38.65 25.91
CA LYS A 26 -30.89 -38.32 25.04
C LYS A 26 -30.93 -36.82 24.81
N LYS A 27 -30.88 -36.46 23.53
CA LYS A 27 -31.44 -35.27 22.85
C LYS A 27 -31.87 -34.14 23.79
N ILE A 28 -31.36 -32.93 23.55
CA ILE A 28 -32.14 -31.69 23.29
C ILE A 28 -31.17 -30.49 23.36
N LEU A 29 -31.03 -29.85 22.20
CA LEU A 29 -30.90 -28.41 21.93
C LEU A 29 -30.39 -27.51 23.07
N SER A 30 -29.27 -26.81 22.87
CA SER A 30 -28.95 -25.59 23.62
C SER A 30 -28.03 -24.63 22.82
N VAL A 31 -28.68 -23.62 22.25
CA VAL A 31 -28.27 -22.21 22.03
C VAL A 31 -26.88 -21.94 21.43
N ALA A 32 -26.89 -21.56 20.14
CA ALA A 32 -25.76 -20.97 19.44
C ALA A 32 -25.57 -19.49 19.83
N ILE A 33 -24.40 -19.15 20.39
CA ILE A 33 -23.95 -17.77 20.59
C ILE A 33 -23.35 -17.29 19.27
N LEU A 34 -24.09 -16.45 18.54
CA LEU A 34 -23.63 -15.84 17.31
C LEU A 34 -22.73 -14.64 17.65
N ALA A 35 -21.42 -14.86 17.72
CA ALA A 35 -20.43 -13.80 17.81
C ALA A 35 -20.38 -13.05 16.46
N ILE A 36 -20.96 -11.85 16.42
CA ILE A 36 -20.88 -10.96 15.27
C ILE A 36 -19.45 -10.38 15.26
N ALA A 37 -18.54 -11.08 14.58
CA ALA A 37 -17.25 -10.54 14.21
C ALA A 37 -17.46 -9.48 13.11
N SER A 38 -17.63 -8.23 13.51
CA SER A 38 -17.56 -7.09 12.60
C SER A 38 -16.13 -7.02 12.05
N GLY A 39 -15.94 -7.62 10.87
CA GLY A 39 -14.73 -7.47 10.07
C GLY A 39 -14.56 -6.01 9.70
N VAL A 40 -13.65 -5.33 10.38
CA VAL A 40 -13.12 -4.04 9.94
C VAL A 40 -12.37 -4.35 8.65
N GLY A 41 -12.98 -4.05 7.51
CA GLY A 41 -12.29 -4.06 6.22
C GLY A 41 -11.19 -3.02 6.28
N THR A 42 -9.96 -3.45 6.54
CA THR A 42 -8.79 -2.61 6.26
C THR A 42 -8.81 -2.39 4.76
N ALA A 43 -9.04 -1.14 4.33
CA ALA A 43 -8.78 -0.74 2.97
C ALA A 43 -7.27 -0.89 2.74
N GLN A 44 -6.84 -2.09 2.33
CA GLN A 44 -5.46 -2.38 2.07
C GLN A 44 -5.09 -1.59 0.82
N ALA A 45 -4.38 -0.48 0.99
CA ALA A 45 -3.88 0.31 -0.13
C ALA A 45 -3.07 -0.61 -1.06
N ASP A 46 -3.42 -0.63 -2.34
CA ASP A 46 -2.70 -1.44 -3.32
C ASP A 46 -1.24 -0.99 -3.35
N VAL A 47 -0.32 -1.89 -2.99
CA VAL A 47 1.11 -1.55 -2.97
C VAL A 47 1.55 -1.34 -4.43
N PRO A 48 2.22 -0.21 -4.75
CA PRO A 48 2.59 0.18 -6.11
C PRO A 48 3.78 -0.62 -6.65
N ILE A 49 3.83 -1.93 -6.48
CA ILE A 49 4.88 -2.83 -7.00
C ILE A 49 4.44 -3.43 -8.32
N GLY A 50 5.37 -3.53 -9.28
CA GLY A 50 5.13 -4.20 -10.56
C GLY A 50 5.73 -3.45 -11.74
N LEU A 51 5.22 -3.74 -12.94
CA LEU A 51 5.61 -3.06 -14.16
C LEU A 51 4.47 -2.13 -14.60
N TRP A 52 4.82 -0.87 -14.89
CA TRP A 52 3.87 0.20 -15.19
C TRP A 52 4.23 0.88 -16.49
N GLN A 53 3.22 1.27 -17.27
CA GLN A 53 3.36 2.00 -18.51
C GLN A 53 2.94 3.45 -18.31
N SER A 54 3.79 4.40 -18.71
CA SER A 54 3.48 5.82 -18.70
C SER A 54 2.41 6.20 -19.73
N ASN A 55 1.87 7.43 -19.63
CA ASN A 55 1.24 8.06 -20.77
C ASN A 55 2.24 8.19 -21.94
N PRO A 56 1.77 8.16 -23.19
CA PRO A 56 2.62 8.51 -24.33
C PRO A 56 3.02 9.97 -24.26
N ASP A 57 4.27 10.26 -24.62
CA ASP A 57 4.72 11.63 -24.85
C ASP A 57 4.24 12.17 -26.22
N ASN A 58 4.68 13.39 -26.56
CA ASN A 58 4.33 14.05 -27.83
C ASN A 58 4.78 13.27 -29.08
N MET A 59 5.75 12.37 -28.96
CA MET A 59 6.24 11.52 -30.05
C MET A 59 5.57 10.14 -30.08
N GLY A 60 4.69 9.86 -29.11
CA GLY A 60 4.02 8.58 -28.90
C GLY A 60 4.86 7.56 -28.13
N ILE A 61 5.96 7.99 -27.49
CA ILE A 61 6.85 7.12 -26.74
C ILE A 61 6.29 6.87 -25.35
N VAL A 62 6.31 5.62 -24.88
CA VAL A 62 5.95 5.27 -23.49
C VAL A 62 7.11 4.61 -22.76
N LEU A 63 7.19 4.85 -21.45
CA LEU A 63 8.14 4.19 -20.56
C LEU A 63 7.46 3.00 -19.88
N HIS A 64 8.12 1.85 -19.89
CA HIS A 64 7.82 0.71 -19.03
C HIS A 64 8.73 0.79 -17.80
N VAL A 65 8.15 1.13 -16.66
CA VAL A 65 8.85 1.40 -15.40
C VAL A 65 8.57 0.29 -14.41
N ARG A 66 9.62 -0.39 -13.94
CA ARG A 66 9.49 -1.39 -12.88
C ARG A 66 9.65 -0.73 -11.53
N THR A 67 8.62 -0.87 -10.71
CA THR A 67 8.61 -0.39 -9.34
C THR A 67 8.91 -1.50 -8.34
N ARG A 68 9.71 -1.17 -7.32
CA ARG A 68 10.16 -2.07 -6.26
C ARG A 68 10.28 -1.29 -4.95
N ALA A 69 10.25 -1.99 -3.81
CA ALA A 69 10.63 -1.40 -2.54
C ALA A 69 12.11 -1.01 -2.54
N CYS A 70 12.43 0.14 -1.95
CA CYS A 70 13.77 0.66 -1.76
C CYS A 70 13.90 1.23 -0.34
N GLY A 71 14.18 0.36 0.62
CA GLY A 71 14.09 0.70 2.05
C GLY A 71 12.62 0.87 2.47
N ARG A 72 12.29 2.02 3.06
CA ARG A 72 10.92 2.37 3.48
C ARG A 72 10.07 3.01 2.37
N ALA A 73 10.64 3.16 1.19
CA ALA A 73 10.00 3.84 0.06
C ALA A 73 9.77 2.89 -1.12
N ILE A 74 9.09 3.41 -2.13
CA ILE A 74 8.93 2.81 -3.44
C ILE A 74 9.81 3.59 -4.43
N CYS A 75 10.54 2.85 -5.25
CA CYS A 75 11.35 3.40 -6.32
C CYS A 75 10.99 2.73 -7.65
N GLY A 76 11.19 3.45 -8.75
CA GLY A 76 10.87 3.00 -10.10
C GLY A 76 12.02 3.23 -11.06
N GLN A 77 12.41 2.19 -11.80
CA GLN A 77 13.46 2.26 -12.82
C GLN A 77 12.86 1.97 -14.20
N VAL A 78 13.31 2.69 -15.23
CA VAL A 78 12.90 2.42 -16.61
C VAL A 78 13.48 1.07 -17.05
N GLU A 79 12.61 0.12 -17.31
CA GLU A 79 12.97 -1.20 -17.81
C GLU A 79 13.04 -1.22 -19.34
N ARG A 80 12.02 -0.69 -20.01
CA ARG A 80 11.98 -0.56 -21.48
C ARG A 80 11.35 0.76 -21.90
N VAL A 81 11.64 1.15 -23.14
CA VAL A 81 10.99 2.26 -23.82
C VAL A 81 10.32 1.71 -25.06
N LYS A 82 9.05 2.05 -25.27
CA LYS A 82 8.29 1.60 -26.43
C LYS A 82 8.02 2.78 -27.37
N ASP A 83 8.17 2.54 -28.67
CA ASP A 83 7.77 3.51 -29.69
C ASP A 83 6.24 3.59 -29.84
N ARG A 84 5.78 4.52 -30.70
CA ARG A 84 4.35 4.70 -31.00
C ARG A 84 3.65 3.48 -31.60
N ARG A 85 4.41 2.49 -32.07
CA ARG A 85 3.92 1.23 -32.65
C ARG A 85 3.94 0.10 -31.61
N GLY A 86 4.50 0.33 -30.43
CA GLY A 86 4.62 -0.64 -29.34
C GLY A 86 5.91 -1.47 -29.36
N TYR A 87 6.84 -1.22 -30.28
CA TYR A 87 8.12 -1.92 -30.34
C TYR A 87 9.13 -1.33 -29.35
N ASP A 88 10.08 -2.16 -28.89
CA ASP A 88 11.18 -1.64 -28.08
C ASP A 88 12.03 -0.66 -28.87
N ALA A 89 12.30 0.50 -28.27
CA ALA A 89 13.11 1.56 -28.85
C ALA A 89 14.38 1.78 -28.01
N PRO A 90 15.54 2.01 -28.65
CA PRO A 90 16.74 2.39 -27.92
C PRO A 90 16.52 3.74 -27.23
N SER A 91 16.89 3.83 -25.96
CA SER A 91 16.78 5.07 -25.20
C SER A 91 17.82 5.14 -24.10
N ARG A 92 18.38 6.33 -23.89
CA ARG A 92 19.28 6.62 -22.77
C ARG A 92 18.56 6.59 -21.42
N SER A 93 17.22 6.62 -21.40
CA SER A 93 16.46 6.58 -20.16
C SER A 93 16.41 5.18 -19.53
N VAL A 94 16.67 4.12 -20.31
CA VAL A 94 16.66 2.74 -19.79
C VAL A 94 17.70 2.59 -18.67
N GLY A 95 17.31 1.98 -17.55
CA GLY A 95 18.14 1.83 -16.36
C GLY A 95 18.16 3.05 -15.43
N HIS A 96 17.62 4.20 -15.83
CA HIS A 96 17.53 5.35 -14.93
C HIS A 96 16.36 5.22 -13.95
N ARG A 97 16.56 5.74 -12.74
CA ARG A 97 15.51 5.84 -11.72
C ARG A 97 14.63 7.05 -12.04
N VAL A 98 13.33 6.81 -12.25
CA VAL A 98 12.33 7.84 -12.54
C VAL A 98 11.39 8.08 -11.37
N LEU A 99 11.07 7.06 -10.56
CA LEU A 99 10.35 7.27 -9.30
C LEU A 99 11.34 7.16 -8.14
N ILE A 100 11.39 8.20 -7.29
CA ILE A 100 12.43 8.39 -6.30
C ILE A 100 11.77 8.57 -4.93
N ASN A 101 12.09 7.66 -4.02
CA ASN A 101 11.74 7.75 -2.60
C ASN A 101 10.26 8.08 -2.33
N LEU A 102 9.33 7.40 -3.02
CA LEU A 102 7.90 7.53 -2.77
C LEU A 102 7.54 6.83 -1.45
N VAL A 103 7.27 7.60 -0.41
CA VAL A 103 6.93 7.12 0.94
C VAL A 103 5.42 7.27 1.18
N PRO A 104 4.74 6.30 1.81
CA PRO A 104 3.34 6.47 2.20
C PRO A 104 3.13 7.72 3.05
N ASP A 105 2.09 8.48 2.77
CA ASP A 105 1.63 9.59 3.60
C ASP A 105 0.33 9.24 4.36
N GLU A 106 -0.08 10.13 5.26
CA GLU A 106 -1.23 9.97 6.15
C GLU A 106 -2.57 9.90 5.38
N GLU A 107 -2.60 10.36 4.12
CA GLU A 107 -3.78 10.34 3.25
C GLU A 107 -3.90 9.03 2.46
N GLY A 108 -2.98 8.08 2.69
CA GLY A 108 -2.91 6.82 1.95
C GLY A 108 -2.39 6.99 0.51
N MET A 109 -1.75 8.12 0.21
CA MET A 109 -0.98 8.31 -1.02
C MET A 109 0.50 8.02 -0.76
N PHE A 110 1.32 8.12 -1.80
CA PHE A 110 2.78 8.08 -1.68
C PHE A 110 3.36 9.39 -2.17
N SER A 111 4.22 10.00 -1.36
CA SER A 111 4.87 11.27 -1.61
C SER A 111 6.37 11.10 -1.79
N GLY A 112 6.95 11.76 -2.79
CA GLY A 112 8.37 11.62 -3.15
C GLY A 112 8.68 12.50 -4.36
N ASP A 113 9.58 12.03 -5.23
CA ASP A 113 9.96 12.76 -6.43
C ASP A 113 9.85 11.89 -7.69
N VAL A 114 9.61 12.53 -8.82
CA VAL A 114 9.70 11.93 -10.15
C VAL A 114 10.71 12.68 -11.01
N TRP A 115 11.63 11.95 -11.63
CA TRP A 115 12.49 12.52 -12.67
C TRP A 115 11.84 12.27 -14.04
N GLU A 116 11.57 13.35 -14.77
CA GLU A 116 11.00 13.31 -16.11
C GLU A 116 12.14 13.36 -17.16
N PRO A 117 12.40 12.27 -17.91
CA PRO A 117 13.54 12.21 -18.82
C PRO A 117 13.46 13.20 -19.99
N ALA A 118 12.24 13.50 -20.47
CA ALA A 118 12.03 14.34 -21.65
C ALA A 118 12.42 15.80 -21.40
N SER A 119 12.08 16.34 -20.22
CA SER A 119 12.40 17.71 -19.82
C SER A 119 13.63 17.80 -18.92
N ASN A 120 14.19 16.65 -18.49
CA ASN A 120 15.26 16.53 -17.50
C ASN A 120 14.98 17.31 -16.20
N LYS A 121 13.75 17.21 -15.71
CA LYS A 121 13.30 17.89 -14.48
C LYS A 121 13.04 16.89 -13.36
N LEU A 122 13.38 17.28 -12.14
CA LEU A 122 12.96 16.61 -10.93
C LEU A 122 11.72 17.32 -10.39
N LEU A 123 10.61 16.59 -10.27
CA LEU A 123 9.31 17.12 -9.87
C LEU A 123 8.89 16.50 -8.55
N ARG A 124 8.21 17.27 -7.71
CA ARG A 124 7.54 16.73 -6.53
C ARG A 124 6.39 15.85 -7.00
N ALA A 125 6.29 14.63 -6.50
CA ALA A 125 5.26 13.68 -6.91
C ALA A 125 4.41 13.23 -5.73
N ARG A 126 3.09 13.20 -5.92
CA ARG A 126 2.14 12.41 -5.14
C ARG A 126 1.52 11.33 -6.01
N MET A 127 1.40 10.12 -5.50
CA MET A 127 0.97 8.96 -6.28
C MET A 127 -0.04 8.11 -5.49
N LYS A 128 -1.07 7.60 -6.18
CA LYS A 128 -1.99 6.61 -5.64
C LYS A 128 -2.22 5.48 -6.66
N VAL A 129 -2.35 4.25 -6.16
CA VAL A 129 -2.71 3.09 -6.97
C VAL A 129 -4.14 2.67 -6.67
N GLU A 130 -4.89 2.40 -7.73
CA GLU A 130 -6.25 1.89 -7.68
C GLU A 130 -6.38 0.77 -8.73
N GLY A 131 -6.18 -0.48 -8.30
CA GLY A 131 -6.15 -1.65 -9.16
C GLY A 131 -5.04 -1.60 -10.23
N ASN A 132 -5.45 -1.38 -11.49
CA ASN A 132 -4.55 -1.34 -12.65
C ASN A 132 -4.12 0.08 -13.06
N LEU A 133 -4.54 1.10 -12.29
CA LEU A 133 -4.21 2.49 -12.56
C LEU A 133 -3.30 3.04 -11.46
N MET A 134 -2.27 3.75 -11.87
CA MET A 134 -1.37 4.48 -10.99
C MET A 134 -1.46 5.96 -11.37
N ARG A 135 -2.08 6.76 -10.50
CA ARG A 135 -2.31 8.18 -10.74
C ARG A 135 -1.25 9.00 -10.03
N PHE A 136 -0.71 9.97 -10.75
CA PHE A 136 0.28 10.90 -10.25
C PHE A 136 -0.26 12.33 -10.28
N GLU A 137 0.17 13.11 -9.31
CA GLU A 137 0.18 14.57 -9.32
C GLU A 137 1.63 15.02 -9.22
N ASN A 138 2.19 15.52 -10.33
CA ASN A 138 3.57 15.94 -10.45
C ASN A 138 3.64 17.46 -10.50
N CYS A 139 4.34 18.09 -9.56
CA CYS A 139 4.42 19.53 -9.41
C CYS A 139 5.82 20.07 -9.64
N ASN A 140 5.90 21.17 -10.40
CA ASN A 140 7.08 22.01 -10.56
C ASN A 140 6.79 23.39 -9.92
N GLY A 141 7.18 23.58 -8.66
CA GLY A 141 6.77 24.78 -7.91
C GLY A 141 5.25 24.80 -7.70
N MET A 142 4.56 25.83 -8.19
CA MET A 142 3.12 25.99 -8.06
C MET A 142 2.31 25.28 -9.16
N GLU A 143 2.94 24.87 -10.25
CA GLU A 143 2.26 24.23 -11.38
C GLU A 143 2.25 22.71 -11.20
N CYS A 144 1.07 22.10 -11.19
CA CYS A 144 0.90 20.66 -11.05
C CYS A 144 0.23 20.05 -12.28
N SER A 145 0.71 18.88 -12.66
CA SER A 145 0.19 18.06 -13.77
C SER A 145 -0.31 16.73 -13.24
N LYS A 146 -1.40 16.21 -13.82
CA LYS A 146 -1.97 14.91 -13.46
C LYS A 146 -1.74 13.93 -14.59
N VAL A 147 -1.12 12.80 -14.30
CA VAL A 147 -0.87 11.72 -15.28
C VAL A 147 -1.32 10.38 -14.72
N THR A 148 -1.63 9.42 -15.60
CA THR A 148 -2.18 8.12 -15.19
C THR A 148 -1.48 7.00 -15.93
N TRP A 149 -0.65 6.27 -15.20
CA TRP A 149 0.04 5.10 -15.68
C TRP A 149 -0.85 3.87 -15.57
N ARG A 150 -0.60 2.89 -16.44
CA ARG A 150 -1.36 1.64 -16.50
C ARG A 150 -0.45 0.48 -16.15
N ARG A 151 -0.97 -0.47 -15.36
CA ARG A 151 -0.24 -1.71 -15.07
C ARG A 151 -0.05 -2.50 -16.37
N VAL A 152 1.18 -2.95 -16.61
CA VAL A 152 1.50 -3.85 -17.72
C VAL A 152 1.13 -5.28 -17.30
N ARG A 153 0.42 -5.99 -18.18
CA ARG A 153 0.04 -7.40 -17.99
C ARG A 153 1.01 -8.33 -18.70
#